data_AF-A0AAE4NPR6-F1
#
_entry.id   AF-A0AAE4NPR6-F1
#
_cell.length_a   1.000
_cell.length_b   1.000
_cell.length_c   1.000
_cell.angle_alpha   90.00
_cell.angle_beta   90.00
_cell.angle_gamma   90.00
#
_symmetry.space_group_name_H-M   'P 1'
#
loop_
_entity.id
_entity.type
_entity.pdbx_description
1 polymer ?
#
loop_
_entity_poly.entity_id
_entity_poly.type
_entity_poly.pdbx_seq_one_letter_code
_entity_poly.pdbx_strand_id
1 'polypeptide(L)' 'MDFYFYAQSEEQEDRIFQQYLHTDMTISFAEFKKALGYKSLRQSKKKKSEIVTKDEEIKRLKRASQFINFNGEGGE' A
#
# COMPACT_ATOMS: atom_id res chain seq x y z
N MET A 1 -2.73 -8.15 13.81
CA MET A 1 -3.36 -7.00 13.12
C MET A 1 -4.07 -7.37 11.81
N ASP A 2 -3.82 -8.54 11.20
CA ASP A 2 -4.42 -8.89 9.90
C ASP A 2 -5.87 -9.41 9.93
N PHE A 3 -6.36 -9.87 11.08
CA PHE A 3 -7.73 -10.37 11.22
C PHE A 3 -8.78 -9.24 11.17
N TYR A 4 -8.53 -8.11 11.86
CA TYR A 4 -9.42 -6.95 11.80
C TYR A 4 -9.58 -6.40 10.38
N PHE A 5 -8.49 -6.34 9.62
CA PHE A 5 -8.54 -5.95 8.21
C PHE A 5 -9.24 -6.98 7.31
N TYR A 6 -9.26 -8.26 7.71
CA TYR A 6 -10.02 -9.31 7.02
C TYR A 6 -11.52 -9.11 7.21
N ALA A 7 -11.97 -9.07 8.47
CA ALA A 7 -13.39 -8.93 8.80
C ALA A 7 -13.99 -7.66 8.19
N GLN A 8 -13.29 -6.53 8.31
CA GLN A 8 -13.72 -5.27 7.72
C GLN A 8 -13.77 -5.32 6.18
N SER A 9 -12.92 -6.13 5.53
CA SER A 9 -12.94 -6.27 4.07
C SER A 9 -14.11 -7.13 3.59
N GLU A 10 -14.47 -8.19 4.31
CA GLU A 10 -15.64 -9.01 3.96
C GLU A 10 -16.94 -8.23 4.10
N GLU A 11 -17.13 -7.52 5.21
CA GLU A 11 -18.33 -6.69 5.42
C GLU A 11 -18.51 -5.61 4.33
N GLN A 12 -17.39 -5.06 3.84
CA GLN A 12 -17.42 -4.11 2.74
C GLN A 12 -17.75 -4.76 1.40
N GLU A 13 -17.21 -5.96 1.11
CA GLU A 13 -17.55 -6.69 -0.10
C GLU A 13 -19.02 -7.10 -0.13
N ASP A 14 -19.55 -7.57 1.00
CA ASP A 14 -20.97 -7.91 1.13
C ASP A 14 -21.86 -6.70 0.88
N ARG A 15 -21.51 -5.54 1.44
CA ARG A 15 -22.27 -4.30 1.21
C ARG A 15 -22.27 -3.89 -0.26
N ILE A 16 -21.12 -3.97 -0.94
CA ILE A 16 -21.00 -3.60 -2.35
C ILE A 16 -21.73 -4.60 -3.24
N PHE A 17 -21.72 -5.88 -2.87
CA PHE A 17 -22.50 -6.91 -3.56
C PHE A 17 -24.01 -6.66 -3.43
N GLN A 18 -24.49 -6.32 -2.24
CA GLN A 18 -25.89 -5.93 -2.04
C GLN A 18 -26.27 -4.72 -2.88
N GLN A 19 -25.40 -3.69 -2.95
CA GLN A 19 -25.63 -2.55 -3.83
C GLN A 19 -25.72 -2.95 -5.30
N TYR A 20 -24.86 -3.85 -5.76
CA TYR A 20 -24.87 -4.36 -7.12
C TYR A 20 -26.18 -5.08 -7.46
N LEU A 21 -26.70 -5.91 -6.54
CA LEU A 21 -27.97 -6.62 -6.71
C LEU A 21 -29.18 -5.67 -6.84
N HIS A 22 -29.08 -4.45 -6.33
CA HIS A 22 -30.09 -3.41 -6.46
C HIS A 22 -29.89 -2.50 -7.68
N THR A 23 -29.00 -2.86 -8.61
CA THR A 23 -28.85 -2.19 -9.90
C THR A 23 -29.36 -3.06 -11.04
N ASP A 24 -29.45 -2.51 -12.24
CA ASP A 24 -29.89 -3.23 -13.44
C ASP A 24 -28.93 -4.37 -13.88
N MET A 25 -27.80 -4.55 -13.17
CA MET A 25 -26.77 -5.59 -13.40
C MET A 25 -26.34 -5.71 -14.88
N THR A 26 -26.36 -4.58 -15.59
CA THR A 26 -25.99 -4.49 -17.00
C THR A 26 -24.49 -4.62 -17.24
N ILE A 27 -23.70 -4.34 -16.21
CA ILE A 27 -22.24 -4.46 -16.19
C ILE A 27 -21.82 -5.57 -15.23
N SER A 28 -20.65 -6.16 -15.44
CA SER A 28 -20.15 -7.18 -14.52
C SER A 28 -19.89 -6.61 -13.12
N PHE A 29 -19.97 -7.45 -12.08
CA PHE A 29 -19.64 -7.03 -10.71
C PHE A 29 -18.22 -6.44 -10.59
N ALA A 30 -17.27 -6.93 -11.39
CA ALA A 30 -15.92 -6.40 -11.44
C ALA A 30 -15.87 -4.96 -11.99
N GLU A 31 -16.63 -4.68 -13.05
CA GLU A 31 -16.75 -3.34 -13.62
C GLU A 31 -17.51 -2.40 -12.71
N PHE A 32 -18.56 -2.89 -12.04
CA PHE A 32 -19.29 -2.14 -11.02
C PHE A 32 -18.38 -1.72 -9.86
N LYS A 33 -17.58 -2.65 -9.32
CA LYS A 33 -16.58 -2.33 -8.28
C LYS A 33 -15.57 -1.30 -8.76
N LYS A 34 -15.14 -1.38 -10.02
CA LYS A 34 -14.21 -0.42 -10.63
C LYS A 34 -14.85 0.97 -10.81
N ALA A 35 -16.12 1.04 -11.22
CA ALA A 35 -16.87 2.28 -11.35
C ALA A 35 -17.09 2.98 -10.00
N LEU A 36 -17.32 2.21 -8.93
CA LEU A 36 -17.38 2.71 -7.55
C LEU A 36 -16.01 3.14 -6.99
N GLY A 37 -14.91 2.87 -7.70
CA GLY A 37 -13.56 3.18 -7.24
C GLY A 37 -13.11 2.33 -6.05
N TYR A 38 -13.74 1.17 -5.81
CA TYR A 38 -13.39 0.27 -4.72
C TYR A 38 -11.95 -0.22 -4.87
N LYS A 39 -11.15 -0.10 -3.81
CA LYS A 39 -9.79 -0.62 -3.72
C LYS A 39 -9.67 -1.41 -2.43
N SER A 40 -9.26 -2.68 -2.54
CA SER A 40 -9.04 -3.52 -1.37
C SER A 40 -8.04 -2.85 -0.42
N LEU A 41 -8.39 -2.80 0.87
CA LEU A 41 -7.53 -2.30 1.96
C LEU A 41 -6.19 -3.05 2.04
N ARG A 42 -6.12 -4.30 1.58
CA ARG A 42 -4.87 -5.07 1.49
C ARG A 42 -4.02 -4.65 0.28
N GLN A 43 -4.65 -4.24 -0.81
CA GLN A 43 -3.96 -3.76 -2.01
C GLN A 43 -3.50 -2.30 -1.88
N SER A 44 -4.19 -1.49 -1.08
CA SER A 44 -3.77 -0.09 -0.83
C SER A 44 -2.43 -0.02 -0.10
N LYS A 45 -2.11 -0.98 0.78
CA LYS A 45 -0.77 -1.11 1.40
C LYS A 45 0.31 -1.57 0.44
N LYS A 46 -0.03 -2.17 -0.70
CA LYS A 46 0.94 -2.53 -1.75
C LYS A 46 1.34 -1.35 -2.64
N LYS A 47 0.90 -0.12 -2.35
CA LYS A 47 1.27 1.03 -3.16
C LYS A 47 2.70 1.50 -2.89
N LYS A 48 3.48 1.28 -3.94
CA LYS A 48 4.75 1.90 -4.33
C LYS A 48 5.91 1.59 -3.39
N SER A 49 6.64 0.52 -3.71
CA SER A 49 8.10 0.66 -3.69
C SER A 49 8.41 1.91 -4.51
N GLU A 50 8.71 3.02 -3.85
CA GLU A 50 9.26 4.18 -4.52
C GLU A 50 10.41 3.65 -5.38
N ILE A 51 10.36 3.91 -6.68
CA ILE A 51 11.49 3.62 -7.56
C ILE A 51 12.56 4.60 -7.10
N VAL A 52 13.37 4.19 -6.12
CA VAL A 52 14.47 4.98 -5.61
C VAL A 52 15.42 5.12 -6.76
N THR A 53 15.63 6.35 -7.23
CA THR A 53 16.60 6.60 -8.28
C THR A 53 18.00 6.35 -7.73
N LYS A 54 18.95 5.90 -8.58
CA LYS A 54 20.34 5.61 -8.15
C LYS A 54 20.97 6.78 -7.37
N ASP A 55 20.61 8.01 -7.71
CA ASP A 55 21.08 9.22 -7.03
C ASP A 55 20.57 9.36 -5.59
N GLU A 56 19.33 8.93 -5.32
CA GLU A 56 18.77 8.93 -3.96
C GLU A 56 19.37 7.82 -3.10
N GLU A 57 19.72 6.67 -3.70
CA GLU A 57 20.46 5.61 -3.01
C GLU A 57 21.86 6.08 -2.60
N ILE A 58 22.59 6.75 -3.50
CA ILE A 58 23.92 7.31 -3.21
C ILE A 58 23.85 8.34 -2.09
N LYS A 59 22.84 9.22 -2.08
CA LYS A 59 22.65 10.20 -0.99
C LYS A 59 22.36 9.52 0.35
N ARG A 60 21.56 8.46 0.37
CA ARG A 60 21.27 7.69 1.59
C ARG A 60 22.51 6.97 2.10
N LEU A 61 23.31 6.38 1.22
CA LEU A 61 24.58 5.73 1.55
C LEU A 61 25.60 6.72 2.13
N LYS A 62 25.77 7.90 1.51
CA LYS A 62 26.64 8.97 2.03
C LYS A 62 26.20 9.46 3.42
N ARG A 63 24.90 9.55 3.66
CA ARG A 63 24.36 9.88 4.99
C ARG A 63 24.64 8.76 5.99
N ALA A 64 24.47 7.50 5.62
CA ALA A 64 24.76 6.37 6.51
C ALA A 64 26.26 6.27 6.85
N SER A 65 27.16 6.50 5.89
CA SER A 65 28.61 6.47 6.13
C SER A 65 29.10 7.53 7.11
N GLN A 66 28.39 8.65 7.25
CA GLN A 66 28.71 9.67 8.26
C GLN A 66 28.52 9.15 9.70
N PHE A 67 27.61 8.20 9.91
CA PHE A 67 27.38 7.59 11.22
C PHE A 67 28.32 6.43 11.52
N ILE A 68 28.85 5.76 10.48
CA ILE A 68 29.84 4.68 10.64
C ILE A 68 31.21 5.26 11.05
N ASN A 69 31.56 6.44 10.54
CA ASN A 69 32.83 7.11 10.85
C ASN A 69 32.80 7.93 12.16
N PHE A 70 31.74 7.84 12.98
CA PHE A 70 31.67 8.56 14.25
C PHE A 70 32.55 7.94 15.35
N ASN A 71 33.12 6.74 15.13
CA ASN A 71 34.09 6.13 16.04
C ASN A 71 35.53 6.24 15.51
N GLY A 72 35.90 7.43 15.00
CA GLY A 72 37.21 7.69 14.39
C GLY A 72 38.00 8.88 14.96
N GLU A 73 37.49 9.58 15.98
CA GLU A 73 38.28 10.51 16.80
C GLU A 73 38.09 10.13 18.27
N GLY A 74 38.97 9.24 18.73
CA GLY A 74 38.94 8.68 20.08
C GLY A 74 39.85 7.47 20.22
N GLY A 75 41.09 7.57 19.75
CA GLY A 75 42.09 6.52 19.83
C GLY A 75 43.43 6.97 19.29
N GLU A 76 44.15 7.70 20.15
CA GLU A 76 45.52 8.26 20.04
C GLU A 76 45.74 9.49 19.15
#